data_AF-A0A0L8GF58-F1
#
_entry.id   AF-A0A0L8GF58-F1
#
_cell.length_a   1.000
_cell.length_b   1.000
_cell.length_c   1.000
_cell.angle_alpha   90.00
_cell.angle_beta   90.00
_cell.angle_gamma   90.00
#
_symmetry.space_group_name_H-M   'P 1'
#
loop_
_entity.id
_entity.type
_entity.pdbx_description
1 polymer ?
#
loop_
_entity_poly.entity_id
_entity_poly.type
_entity_poly.pdbx_seq_one_letter_code
_entity_poly.pdbx_strand_id
1 'polypeptide(L)'
;MANLANIHAKETVISDDYKITDKVLGLGINGKVLECYHRKTWEKYALKVLRDEPKSRREVDLHLRANGCKNIVKIIDVYYHPFPKVPSILVVMEW
;
A
#
# COMPACT_ATOMS: atom_id res chain seq x y z
N MET A 1 -20.05 6.55 -3.41
CA MET A 1 -19.10 5.83 -2.55
C MET A 1 -18.30 4.91 -3.46
N ALA A 2 -17.02 5.20 -3.68
CA ALA A 2 -16.24 4.41 -4.60
C ALA A 2 -15.90 3.03 -4.00
N ASN A 3 -15.96 2.00 -4.83
CA ASN A 3 -15.94 0.62 -4.37
C ASN A 3 -14.52 0.19 -3.94
N LEU A 4 -14.20 0.40 -2.66
CA LEU A 4 -12.98 -0.13 -2.01
C LEU A 4 -12.94 -1.68 -2.01
N ALA A 5 -14.05 -2.36 -2.28
CA ALA A 5 -14.09 -3.82 -2.31
C ALA A 5 -13.15 -4.41 -3.37
N ASN A 6 -12.95 -3.72 -4.50
CA ASN A 6 -12.09 -4.22 -5.59
C ASN A 6 -10.59 -4.23 -5.23
N ILE A 7 -10.17 -3.48 -4.21
CA ILE A 7 -8.77 -3.43 -3.78
C ILE A 7 -8.53 -4.14 -2.44
N HIS A 8 -9.55 -4.82 -1.90
CA HIS A 8 -9.46 -5.62 -0.68
C HIS A 8 -8.77 -4.87 0.49
N ALA A 9 -9.06 -3.57 0.64
CA ALA A 9 -8.42 -2.76 1.66
C ALA A 9 -8.88 -3.17 3.07
N LYS A 10 -7.93 -3.34 3.98
CA LYS A 10 -8.18 -3.54 5.41
C LYS A 10 -8.82 -2.28 6.01
N GLU A 11 -9.77 -2.50 6.94
CA GLU A 11 -10.46 -1.44 7.69
C GLU A 11 -9.68 -0.97 8.92
N THR A 12 -8.67 -1.73 9.34
CA THR A 12 -7.77 -1.38 10.47
C THR A 12 -6.78 -0.30 10.06
N VAL A 13 -6.12 0.31 11.04
CA VAL A 13 -5.04 1.27 10.76
C VAL A 13 -3.72 0.52 10.54
N ILE A 14 -2.98 0.93 9.50
CA ILE A 14 -1.70 0.30 9.15
C ILE A 14 -0.69 0.25 10.31
N SER A 15 -0.77 1.20 11.24
CA SER A 15 0.13 1.30 12.40
C SER A 15 -0.02 0.15 13.40
N ASP A 16 -1.14 -0.57 13.35
CA ASP A 16 -1.40 -1.74 14.19
C ASP A 16 -0.58 -2.95 13.72
N ASP A 17 -0.37 -3.05 12.40
CA ASP A 17 0.32 -4.19 11.76
C ASP A 17 1.77 -3.86 11.40
N TYR A 18 2.08 -2.61 11.07
CA TYR A 18 3.39 -2.18 10.56
C TYR A 18 3.96 -0.96 11.29
N LYS A 19 5.28 -0.97 11.48
CA LYS A 19 6.09 0.18 11.86
C LYS A 19 6.60 0.87 10.58
N ILE A 20 6.11 2.07 10.31
CA ILE A 20 6.55 2.89 9.17
C ILE A 20 7.77 3.71 9.57
N THR A 21 8.74 3.85 8.67
CA THR A 21 9.94 4.69 8.87
C THR A 21 9.95 5.86 7.89
N ASP A 22 10.79 6.86 8.15
CA ASP A 22 10.95 8.01 7.26
C ASP A 22 11.87 7.75 6.05
N LYS A 23 12.53 6.59 6.06
CA LYS A 23 13.52 6.21 5.05
C LYS A 23 12.84 5.99 3.70
N VAL A 24 13.33 6.73 2.70
CA VAL A 24 12.86 6.66 1.31
C VAL A 24 13.54 5.50 0.61
N LEU A 25 12.75 4.66 -0.03
CA LEU A 25 13.25 3.56 -0.87
C LEU A 25 13.29 3.97 -2.34
N GLY A 26 12.40 4.86 -2.75
CA GLY A 26 12.36 5.39 -4.11
C GLY A 26 11.24 6.41 -4.31
N LEU A 27 11.22 7.00 -5.50
CA LEU A 27 10.17 7.90 -5.98
C LEU A 27 9.41 7.17 -7.08
N GLY A 28 8.15 6.85 -6.82
CA GLY A 28 7.24 6.32 -7.83
C GLY A 28 6.56 7.46 -8.60
N ILE A 29 5.94 7.11 -9.72
CA ILE A 29 5.20 8.05 -10.58
C ILE A 29 4.15 8.85 -9.79
N ASN A 30 3.45 8.18 -8.86
CA ASN A 30 2.33 8.77 -8.10
C ASN A 30 2.62 8.97 -6.60
N GLY A 31 3.88 8.83 -6.16
CA GLY A 31 4.19 9.01 -4.74
C GLY A 31 5.51 8.42 -4.28
N LYS A 32 5.87 8.76 -3.04
CA LYS A 32 7.05 8.27 -2.34
C LYS A 32 6.85 6.81 -1.92
N VAL A 33 7.92 6.02 -2.00
CA VAL A 33 7.98 4.67 -1.41
C VAL A 33 8.82 4.72 -0.14
N LEU A 34 8.25 4.29 0.97
CA LEU A 34 8.84 4.29 2.31
C LEU A 34 9.19 2.88 2.76
N GLU A 35 10.19 2.75 3.61
CA GLU A 35 10.50 1.50 4.30
C GLU A 35 9.54 1.30 5.49
N CYS A 36 8.99 0.09 5.63
CA CYS A 36 8.22 -0.32 6.80
C CYS A 36 8.56 -1.75 7.25
N TYR A 37 8.16 -2.10 8.47
CA TYR A 37 8.42 -3.40 9.07
C TYR A 37 7.15 -3.96 9.70
N HIS A 38 6.84 -5.23 9.46
CA HIS A 38 5.72 -5.88 10.14
C HIS A 38 6.05 -6.05 11.63
N ARG A 39 5.14 -5.64 12.52
CA ARG A 39 5.45 -5.48 13.95
C ARG A 39 5.72 -6.79 14.67
N LYS A 40 5.13 -7.91 14.21
CA LYS A 40 5.29 -9.22 14.86
C LYS A 40 6.51 -9.98 14.35
N THR A 41 6.78 -9.89 13.05
CA THR A 41 7.83 -10.70 12.39
C THR A 41 9.12 -9.92 12.17
N TRP A 42 9.09 -8.59 12.29
CA TRP A 42 10.17 -7.67 11.92
C TRP A 42 10.64 -7.80 10.48
N GLU A 43 9.84 -8.46 9.64
CA GLU A 43 10.10 -8.56 8.22
C GLU A 43 9.92 -7.20 7.56
N LYS A 44 10.83 -6.91 6.63
CA LYS A 44 10.92 -5.62 5.96
C LYS A 44 10.06 -5.61 4.71
N TYR A 45 9.39 -4.48 4.48
CA TYR A 45 8.50 -4.26 3.34
C TYR A 45 8.67 -2.85 2.78
N ALA A 46 8.14 -2.64 1.57
CA ALA A 46 8.00 -1.33 0.94
C ALA A 46 6.56 -0.82 1.07
N LEU A 47 6.39 0.43 1.47
CA LEU A 47 5.11 1.11 1.59
C LEU A 47 4.98 2.18 0.51
N LYS A 48 4.03 2.01 -0.41
CA LYS A 48 3.66 3.04 -1.37
C LYS A 48 2.42 3.78 -0.88
N VAL A 49 2.49 5.11 -0.86
CA VAL A 49 1.37 5.99 -0.48
C VAL A 49 0.80 6.61 -1.74
N LEU A 50 -0.47 6.29 -2.04
CA LEU A 50 -1.19 6.81 -3.19
C LEU A 50 -2.34 7.69 -2.70
N ARG A 51 -2.58 8.82 -3.38
CA ARG A 51 -3.83 9.57 -3.20
C ARG A 51 -4.99 8.69 -3.64
N ASP A 52 -6.08 8.71 -2.90
CA ASP A 52 -7.29 7.98 -3.27
C ASP A 52 -8.01 8.69 -4.44
N GLU A 53 -7.77 8.17 -5.64
CA GLU A 53 -8.37 8.63 -6.88
C GLU A 53 -8.62 7.44 -7.83
N PRO A 54 -9.50 7.58 -8.85
CA PRO A 54 -9.82 6.47 -9.75
C PRO A 54 -8.60 5.81 -10.40
N LYS A 55 -7.56 6.59 -10.74
CA LYS A 55 -6.31 6.08 -11.32
C LYS A 55 -5.54 5.20 -10.32
N SER A 56 -5.37 5.65 -9.08
CA SER A 56 -4.71 4.87 -8.02
C SER A 56 -5.46 3.58 -7.69
N ARG A 57 -6.79 3.62 -7.63
CA ARG A 57 -7.60 2.41 -7.40
C ARG A 57 -7.42 1.40 -8.53
N ARG A 58 -7.38 1.88 -9.79
CA ARG A 58 -7.14 1.02 -10.95
C ARG A 58 -5.72 0.45 -10.96
N GLU A 59 -4.73 1.24 -10.59
CA GLU A 59 -3.34 0.80 -10.42
C GLU A 59 -3.26 -0.37 -9.44
N VAL A 60 -3.86 -0.22 -8.25
CA VAL A 60 -3.86 -1.26 -7.21
C VAL A 60 -4.64 -2.50 -7.63
N ASP A 61 -5.82 -2.35 -8.22
CA ASP A 61 -6.63 -3.46 -8.74
C ASP A 61 -5.88 -4.28 -9.80
N LEU A 62 -5.21 -3.63 -10.75
CA LEU A 62 -4.41 -4.32 -11.76
C LEU A 62 -3.20 -5.05 -11.15
N HIS A 63 -2.53 -4.43 -10.17
CA HIS A 63 -1.39 -5.03 -9.49
C HIS A 63 -1.80 -6.23 -8.64
N LEU A 64 -2.93 -6.16 -7.93
CA LEU A 64 -3.49 -7.29 -7.18
C LEU A 64 -3.80 -8.49 -8.10
N ARG A 65 -4.35 -8.27 -9.30
CA ARG A 65 -4.57 -9.35 -10.29
C ARG A 65 -3.27 -9.99 -10.76
N ALA A 66 -2.18 -9.23 -10.75
CA ALA A 66 -0.85 -9.68 -11.16
C ALA A 66 -0.03 -10.31 -10.01
N ASN A 67 -0.57 -10.38 -8.79
CA ASN A 67 0.15 -10.82 -7.58
C ASN A 67 0.65 -12.29 -7.65
N GLY A 68 0.05 -13.11 -8.52
CA GLY A 68 0.49 -14.50 -8.76
C GLY A 68 1.70 -14.64 -9.69
N CYS A 69 2.16 -13.56 -10.33
CA CYS A 69 3.27 -13.61 -11.27
C CYS A 69 4.61 -13.57 -10.55
N LYS A 70 5.47 -14.57 -10.76
CA LYS A 70 6.81 -14.69 -10.13
C LYS A 70 7.72 -13.46 -10.33
N ASN A 71 7.58 -12.75 -11.45
CA ASN A 71 8.44 -11.64 -11.82
C ASN A 71 7.81 -10.26 -11.57
N ILE A 72 6.69 -10.21 -10.86
CA ILE A 72 6.01 -8.97 -10.48
C ILE A 72 6.04 -8.89 -8.96
N VAL A 73 6.43 -7.72 -8.45
CA VAL A 73 6.47 -7.47 -7.00
C VAL A 73 5.11 -7.77 -6.39
N LYS A 74 5.10 -8.47 -5.27
CA LYS A 74 3.85 -8.81 -4.59
C LYS A 74 3.29 -7.69 -3.75
N ILE A 75 1.96 -7.52 -3.80
CA ILE A 75 1.21 -6.78 -2.80
C ILE A 75 0.89 -7.74 -1.65
N ILE A 76 1.25 -7.31 -0.44
CA ILE A 76 1.05 -8.06 0.81
C ILE A 76 -0.24 -7.62 1.47
N ASP A 77 -0.43 -6.31 1.63
CA ASP A 77 -1.60 -5.72 2.26
C ASP A 77 -1.95 -4.38 1.60
N VAL A 78 -3.24 -4.04 1.62
CA VAL A 78 -3.75 -2.73 1.22
C VAL A 78 -4.54 -2.15 2.39
N TYR A 79 -4.34 -0.87 2.69
CA TYR A 79 -5.13 -0.12 3.67
C TYR A 79 -5.73 1.11 3.05
N TYR A 80 -6.88 1.52 3.57
CA TYR A 80 -7.49 2.80 3.26
C TYR A 80 -7.33 3.74 4.46
N HIS A 81 -6.73 4.91 4.23
CA HIS A 81 -6.55 5.92 5.25
C HIS A 81 -7.44 7.15 4.97
N PRO A 82 -8.51 7.37 5.76
CA PRO A 82 -9.49 8.40 5.45
C PRO A 82 -9.09 9.85 5.80
N PHE A 83 -8.00 10.12 6.56
CA PHE A 83 -7.67 11.46 7.13
C PHE A 83 -6.14 11.71 7.24
N PRO A 84 -5.60 12.96 7.39
CA PRO A 84 -6.26 14.21 7.80
C PRO A 84 -6.43 15.31 6.74
N LYS A 85 -5.90 15.19 5.51
CA LYS A 85 -6.07 16.22 4.45
C LYS A 85 -6.42 15.66 3.07
N VAL A 86 -5.97 14.45 2.75
CA VAL A 86 -6.20 13.79 1.47
C VAL A 86 -6.38 12.30 1.74
N PRO A 87 -7.56 11.70 1.45
CA PRO A 87 -7.75 10.26 1.57
C PRO A 87 -6.71 9.53 0.74
N SER A 88 -6.14 8.45 1.30
CA SER A 88 -4.99 7.77 0.72
C SER A 88 -5.14 6.26 0.76
N ILE A 89 -4.60 5.59 -0.25
CA ILE A 89 -4.46 4.13 -0.33
C ILE A 89 -3.01 3.80 0.02
N LEU A 90 -2.82 2.93 0.99
CA LEU A 90 -1.51 2.49 1.47
C LEU A 90 -1.27 1.07 0.99
N VAL A 91 -0.23 0.86 0.19
CA VAL A 91 0.07 -0.44 -0.43
C VAL A 91 1.38 -0.96 0.14
N VAL A 92 1.31 -2.08 0.86
CA VAL A 92 2.48 -2.80 1.38
C VAL A 92 2.90 -3.83 0.34
N MET A 93 4.17 -3.82 -0.02
CA MET A 93 4.76 -4.69 -1.04
C MET A 93 6.00 -5.41 -0.48
N GLU A 94 6.31 -6.59 -1.04
CA GLU A 94 7.55 -7.30 -0.73
C GLU A 94 8.79 -6.42 -1.00
N TRP A 95 9.86 -6.63 -0.22
CA TRP A 95 11.13 -5.92 -0.32
C TRP A 95 12.16 -6.69 -1.16
#